data_AF-N6YKL9-F1
#
_entry.id   AF-N6YKL9-F1
#
_cell.length_a   1.000
_cell.length_b   1.000
_cell.length_c   1.000
_cell.angle_alpha   90.00
_cell.angle_beta   90.00
_cell.angle_gamma   90.00
#
_symmetry.space_group_name_H-M   'P 1'
#
loop_
_entity.id
_entity.type
_entity.pdbx_description
1 polymer ?
#
loop_
_entity_poly.entity_id
_entity_poly.type
_entity_poly.pdbx_seq_one_letter_code
_entity_poly.pdbx_strand_id
1 'polypeptide(L)'
;MTSVVRVSDDGLVRLPEQALSTVRLRHFASGLDVPEAAPIPGCGDVTEVTGFTEWIAGRRPYISLGWDWVLDVLHGHTFLKRTGEPRSNVMLVDGHMRDLGMAASLRRLTAIVDGLAWTKTVWPSIVQRYGGVG
;
A
#
# COMPACT_ATOMS: atom_id res chain seq x y z
N MET A 1 24.10 -11.96 -5.98
CA MET A 1 24.40 -11.14 -4.80
C MET A 1 23.15 -11.04 -3.95
N THR A 2 23.13 -11.70 -2.80
CA THR A 2 22.02 -11.69 -1.85
C THR A 2 22.08 -10.37 -1.08
N SER A 3 21.21 -9.41 -1.43
CA SER A 3 21.14 -8.13 -0.72
C SER A 3 20.65 -8.38 0.71
N VAL A 4 21.51 -8.12 1.70
CA VAL A 4 21.17 -8.27 3.12
C VAL A 4 20.33 -7.08 3.54
N VAL A 5 19.05 -7.34 3.80
CA VAL A 5 18.13 -6.39 4.40
C VAL A 5 18.56 -6.17 5.86
N ARG A 6 18.92 -4.94 6.24
CA ARG A 6 19.21 -4.56 7.63
C ARG A 6 18.11 -3.65 8.18
N VAL A 7 17.57 -3.99 9.36
CA VAL A 7 16.88 -3.00 10.20
C VAL A 7 17.96 -2.17 10.86
N SER A 8 17.81 -0.86 10.80
CA SER A 8 18.65 0.05 11.57
C SER A 8 17.98 0.44 12.89
N ASP A 9 18.72 1.10 13.78
CA ASP A 9 18.23 1.49 15.11
C ASP A 9 17.02 2.45 15.06
N ASP A 10 16.78 3.09 13.92
CA ASP A 10 15.61 3.93 13.62
C ASP A 10 14.35 3.14 13.22
N GLY A 11 14.43 1.80 13.19
CA GLY A 11 13.32 0.92 12.80
C GLY A 11 13.09 0.85 11.28
N LEU A 12 13.90 1.51 10.47
CA LEU A 12 13.79 1.50 9.01
C LEU A 12 14.63 0.40 8.38
N VAL A 13 14.11 -0.12 7.29
CA VAL A 13 14.79 -1.07 6.40
C VAL A 13 15.52 -0.29 5.32
N ARG A 14 16.85 -0.39 5.29
CA ARG A 14 17.67 0.21 4.23
C ARG A 14 17.72 -0.71 3.01
N LEU A 15 17.17 -0.24 1.89
CA LEU A 15 17.10 -0.99 0.64
C LEU A 15 17.86 -0.23 -0.46
N PRO A 16 18.87 -0.84 -1.11
CA PRO A 16 19.51 -0.23 -2.27
C PRO A 16 18.49 0.05 -3.37
N GLU A 17 18.49 1.26 -3.93
CA GLU A 17 17.50 1.66 -4.97
C GLU A 17 17.48 0.67 -6.15
N GLN A 18 18.64 0.14 -6.53
CA GLN A 18 18.79 -0.85 -7.61
C GLN A 18 18.07 -2.17 -7.33
N ALA A 19 17.87 -2.53 -6.06
CA ALA A 19 17.16 -3.75 -5.67
C ALA A 19 15.64 -3.59 -5.73
N LEU A 20 15.11 -2.37 -5.91
CA LEU A 20 13.68 -2.07 -5.85
C LEU A 20 12.87 -2.86 -6.90
N SER A 21 13.40 -3.03 -8.12
CA SER A 21 12.79 -3.81 -9.20
C SER A 21 12.68 -5.31 -8.91
N THR A 22 13.48 -5.80 -7.96
CA THR A 22 13.48 -7.21 -7.54
C THR A 22 12.52 -7.48 -6.39
N VAL A 23 11.98 -6.43 -5.75
CA VAL A 23 11.00 -6.57 -4.68
C VAL A 23 9.74 -7.23 -5.23
N ARG A 24 9.28 -8.28 -4.54
CA ARG A 24 8.06 -9.00 -4.86
C ARG A 24 7.07 -8.79 -3.71
N LEU A 25 6.23 -7.77 -3.86
CA LEU A 25 5.17 -7.47 -2.92
C LEU A 25 4.11 -8.56 -2.97
N ARG A 26 3.70 -9.01 -1.79
CA ARG A 26 2.59 -9.93 -1.56
C ARG A 26 1.54 -9.22 -0.73
N HIS A 27 0.29 -9.40 -1.11
CA HIS A 27 -0.83 -8.89 -0.34
C HIS A 27 -0.83 -9.52 1.05
N PHE A 28 -0.98 -8.67 2.06
CA PHE A 28 -1.03 -9.07 3.46
C PHE A 28 -2.44 -8.91 4.01
N ALA A 29 -3.06 -7.75 3.81
CA ALA A 29 -4.42 -7.46 4.25
C ALA A 29 -5.04 -6.30 3.48
N SER A 30 -6.37 -6.26 3.42
CA SER A 30 -7.14 -5.07 3.03
C SER A 30 -8.39 -4.95 3.89
N GLY A 31 -8.89 -3.73 4.06
CA GLY A 31 -10.08 -3.44 4.84
C GLY A 31 -10.80 -2.21 4.34
N LEU A 32 -12.05 -2.05 4.77
CA LEU A 32 -12.84 -0.82 4.62
C LEU A 32 -12.60 0.08 5.84
N ASP A 33 -12.50 1.37 5.61
CA ASP A 33 -12.48 2.38 6.67
C ASP A 33 -13.91 2.71 7.07
N VAL A 34 -14.56 1.78 7.78
CA VAL A 34 -15.91 2.00 8.32
C VAL A 34 -15.75 2.75 9.65
N PRO A 35 -16.24 4.00 9.78
CA PRO A 35 -16.16 4.69 11.06
C PRO A 35 -17.06 4.00 12.08
N GLU A 36 -16.52 3.68 13.25
CA GLU A 36 -17.23 2.95 14.31
C GLU A 36 -18.46 3.71 14.84
N ALA A 37 -18.51 5.03 14.64
CA ALA A 37 -19.61 5.90 15.06
C ALA A 37 -19.78 7.14 14.14
N ALA A 38 -19.78 6.95 12.82
CA ALA A 38 -20.15 8.06 11.93
C ALA A 38 -21.63 8.44 12.18
N PRO A 39 -21.96 9.75 12.23
CA PRO A 39 -23.33 10.20 12.11
C PRO A 39 -23.94 9.52 10.88
N ILE A 40 -25.14 8.97 11.02
CA ILE A 40 -25.89 8.43 9.88
C ILE A 40 -25.98 9.59 8.88
N PRO A 41 -25.37 9.48 7.69
CA PRO A 41 -25.47 10.53 6.69
C PRO A 41 -26.95 10.77 6.38
N GLY A 42 -27.33 12.02 6.15
CA GLY A 42 -28.68 12.31 5.69
C GLY A 42 -29.00 11.48 4.45
N CYS A 43 -30.28 11.14 4.26
CA CYS A 43 -30.70 10.48 3.03
C CYS A 43 -30.28 11.33 1.82
N GLY A 44 -29.39 10.79 0.98
CA GLY A 44 -28.86 11.48 -0.20
C GLY A 44 -27.47 12.12 -0.04
N ASP A 45 -26.82 12.00 1.11
CA ASP A 45 -25.43 12.45 1.25
C ASP A 45 -24.47 11.55 0.45
N VAL A 46 -23.51 12.19 -0.22
CA VAL A 46 -22.44 11.49 -0.94
C VAL A 46 -21.57 10.77 0.09
N THR A 47 -21.58 9.43 0.05
CA THR A 47 -20.71 8.60 0.86
C THR A 47 -19.61 8.02 -0.02
N GLU A 48 -18.36 8.17 0.41
CA GLU A 48 -17.21 7.54 -0.25
C GLU A 48 -16.92 6.21 0.44
N VAL A 49 -16.75 5.15 -0.36
CA VAL A 49 -16.24 3.87 0.16
C VAL A 49 -14.72 3.94 0.13
N THR A 50 -14.11 4.12 1.29
CA THR A 50 -12.66 4.15 1.45
C THR A 50 -12.15 2.92 2.19
N GLY A 51 -10.85 2.68 2.08
CA GLY A 51 -10.20 1.61 2.81
C GLY A 51 -8.69 1.65 2.68
N PHE A 52 -8.06 0.63 3.24
CA PHE A 52 -6.61 0.46 3.21
C PHE A 52 -6.23 -0.88 2.57
N THR A 53 -4.97 -0.96 2.13
CA THR A 53 -4.33 -2.22 1.78
C THR A 53 -2.89 -2.25 2.27
N GLU A 54 -2.48 -3.40 2.79
CA GLU A 54 -1.15 -3.68 3.32
C GLU A 54 -0.48 -4.78 2.51
N TRP A 55 0.79 -4.57 2.18
CA TRP A 55 1.61 -5.46 1.39
C TRP A 55 2.97 -5.66 2.05
N ILE A 56 3.54 -6.84 1.89
CA ILE A 56 4.85 -7.20 2.45
C ILE A 56 5.76 -7.86 1.43
N ALA A 57 7.07 -7.76 1.62
CA ALA A 57 8.07 -8.46 0.82
C ALA A 57 9.27 -8.95 1.64
N GLY A 58 9.97 -9.94 1.10
CA GLY A 58 11.22 -10.46 1.67
C GLY A 58 11.03 -11.42 2.84
N ARG A 59 12.05 -11.51 3.69
CA ARG A 59 12.10 -12.28 4.94
C ARG A 59 12.45 -11.32 6.08
N ARG A 60 12.15 -11.70 7.33
CA ARG A 60 12.35 -10.83 8.50
C ARG A 60 13.73 -10.15 8.52
N PRO A 61 13.80 -8.82 8.68
CA PRO A 61 12.67 -7.88 8.76
C PRO A 61 11.91 -7.76 7.43
N TYR A 62 10.58 -7.82 7.49
CA TYR A 62 9.80 -7.63 6.28
C TYR A 62 9.86 -6.17 5.82
N ILE A 63 9.94 -5.97 4.51
CA ILE A 63 9.54 -4.72 3.89
C ILE A 63 8.03 -4.64 3.99
N SER A 64 7.49 -3.52 4.46
CA SER A 64 6.05 -3.24 4.47
C SER A 64 5.74 -2.03 3.59
N LEU A 65 4.59 -2.10 2.92
CA LEU A 65 4.05 -1.03 2.11
C LEU A 65 2.53 -1.04 2.23
N GLY A 66 1.97 0.05 2.73
CA GLY A 66 0.53 0.22 2.89
C GLY A 66 0.05 1.48 2.20
N TRP A 67 -1.15 1.48 1.66
CA TRP A 67 -1.76 2.69 1.12
C TRP A 67 -3.28 2.66 1.26
N ASP A 68 -3.85 3.85 1.26
CA ASP A 68 -5.29 4.05 1.31
C ASP A 68 -5.84 4.10 -0.11
N TRP A 69 -7.13 3.78 -0.24
CA TRP A 69 -7.84 3.77 -1.50
C TRP A 69 -9.27 4.24 -1.33
N VAL A 70 -9.85 4.72 -2.43
CA VAL A 70 -11.26 5.06 -2.57
C VAL A 70 -11.86 4.26 -3.72
N LEU A 71 -13.12 3.85 -3.57
CA LEU A 71 -13.92 3.30 -4.66
C LEU A 71 -14.43 4.47 -5.51
N ASP A 72 -13.94 4.56 -6.72
CA ASP A 72 -14.29 5.60 -7.69
C ASP A 72 -15.20 5.01 -8.78
N VAL A 73 -16.01 5.85 -9.42
CA VAL A 73 -16.95 5.47 -10.48
C VAL A 73 -16.70 6.33 -11.70
N LEU A 74 -16.34 5.69 -12.81
CA LEU A 74 -16.11 6.38 -14.07
C LEU A 74 -16.84 5.63 -15.19
N HIS A 75 -17.71 6.34 -15.92
CA HIS A 75 -18.54 5.78 -17.00
C HIS A 75 -19.35 4.53 -16.59
N GLY A 76 -19.86 4.49 -15.36
CA GLY A 76 -20.64 3.35 -14.86
C GLY A 76 -19.82 2.13 -14.42
N HIS A 77 -18.49 2.23 -14.43
CA HIS A 77 -17.60 1.19 -13.91
C HIS A 77 -16.99 1.62 -12.58
N THR A 78 -17.05 0.74 -11.59
CA THR A 78 -16.39 0.91 -10.30
C THR A 78 -14.94 0.44 -10.37
N PHE A 79 -14.03 1.20 -9.76
CA PHE A 79 -12.62 0.80 -9.65
C PHE A 79 -12.00 1.37 -8.37
N LEU A 80 -10.99 0.66 -7.86
CA LEU A 80 -10.23 1.14 -6.72
C LEU A 80 -9.16 2.11 -7.18
N LYS A 81 -9.08 3.27 -6.53
CA LYS A 81 -8.10 4.31 -6.79
C LYS A 81 -7.31 4.58 -5.52
N ARG A 82 -5.99 4.54 -5.60
CA ARG A 82 -5.10 4.88 -4.48
C ARG A 82 -5.25 6.36 -4.12
N THR A 83 -5.24 6.65 -2.82
CA THR A 83 -5.25 8.01 -2.27
C THR A 83 -3.93 8.27 -1.54
N GLY A 84 -3.30 9.42 -1.80
CA GLY A 84 -2.04 9.82 -1.16
C GLY A 84 -0.83 8.93 -1.46
N GLU A 85 0.33 9.24 -0.87
CA GLU A 85 1.53 8.41 -0.96
C GLU A 85 1.42 7.15 -0.08
N PRO A 86 2.06 6.03 -0.46
CA PRO A 86 2.10 4.86 0.40
C PRO A 86 2.92 5.14 1.68
N ARG A 87 2.58 4.42 2.75
CA ARG A 87 3.34 4.34 3.99
C ARG A 87 4.26 3.13 3.91
N SER A 88 5.51 3.27 4.34
CA SER A 88 6.51 2.19 4.29
C SER A 88 7.50 2.29 5.43
N ASN A 89 8.09 1.15 5.81
CA ASN A 89 9.26 1.09 6.67
C ASN A 89 10.59 1.16 5.89
N VAL A 90 10.58 1.47 4.59
CA VAL A 90 11.78 1.46 3.74
C VAL A 90 12.39 2.84 3.59
N MET A 91 13.70 2.93 3.87
CA MET A 91 14.57 4.02 3.42
C MET A 91 15.40 3.51 2.23
N LEU A 92 15.24 4.14 1.07
CA LEU A 92 16.11 3.83 -0.06
C LEU A 92 17.49 4.42 0.17
N VAL A 93 18.51 3.69 -0.25
CA VAL A 93 19.91 4.14 -0.20
C VAL A 93 20.54 4.12 -1.59
N ASP A 94 21.47 5.04 -1.81
CA ASP A 94 22.27 5.11 -3.04
C ASP A 94 23.32 3.98 -3.11
N GLY A 95 24.13 3.97 -4.18
CA GLY A 95 25.22 2.99 -4.37
C GLY A 95 26.33 3.06 -3.31
N HIS A 96 26.35 4.10 -2.47
CA HIS A 96 27.29 4.28 -1.36
C HIS A 96 26.62 4.04 0.00
N MET A 97 25.43 3.43 0.03
CA MET A 97 24.65 3.18 1.25
C MET A 97 24.24 4.44 2.01
N ARG A 98 24.12 5.58 1.32
CA ARG A 98 23.62 6.82 1.91
C ARG A 98 22.11 6.94 1.69
N ASP A 99 21.40 7.33 2.73
CA ASP A 99 19.95 7.52 2.70
C ASP A 99 19.57 8.57 1.63
N LEU A 100 18.61 8.22 0.75
CA LEU A 100 18.02 9.15 -0.21
C LEU A 100 17.03 10.13 0.47
N GLY A 101 16.66 9.84 1.72
CA GLY A 101 15.61 10.53 2.46
C GLY A 101 14.23 9.93 2.22
N MET A 102 13.34 10.13 3.20
CA MET A 102 12.02 9.48 3.21
C MET A 102 11.16 9.91 2.01
N ALA A 103 11.07 11.21 1.73
CA ALA A 103 10.26 11.71 0.62
C ALA A 103 10.71 11.17 -0.76
N ALA A 104 12.02 11.05 -0.99
CA ALA A 104 12.53 10.44 -2.22
C ALA A 104 12.22 8.94 -2.28
N SER A 105 12.35 8.25 -1.14
CA SER A 105 12.02 6.82 -1.01
C SER A 105 10.55 6.56 -1.33
N LEU A 106 9.63 7.32 -0.75
CA LEU A 106 8.18 7.18 -0.99
C LEU A 106 7.81 7.47 -2.44
N ARG A 107 8.36 8.50 -3.07
CA ARG A 107 8.12 8.77 -4.51
C ARG A 107 8.52 7.59 -5.41
N ARG A 108 9.64 6.92 -5.10
CA ARG A 108 10.09 5.73 -5.86
C ARG A 108 9.22 4.52 -5.59
N LEU A 109 8.81 4.31 -4.34
CA LEU A 109 7.90 3.23 -3.96
C LEU A 109 6.50 3.42 -4.58
N THR A 110 6.03 4.67 -4.69
CA THR A 110 4.78 5.02 -5.39
C THR A 110 4.78 4.50 -6.83
N ALA A 111 5.87 4.68 -7.58
CA ALA A 111 5.98 4.18 -8.95
C ALA A 111 5.87 2.64 -9.04
N ILE A 112 6.36 1.91 -8.01
CA ILE A 112 6.20 0.45 -7.93
C ILE A 112 4.74 0.07 -7.68
N VAL A 113 4.06 0.79 -6.77
CA VAL A 113 2.63 0.58 -6.50
C VAL A 113 1.80 0.84 -7.75
N ASP A 114 2.08 1.91 -8.48
CA ASP A 114 1.33 2.28 -9.69
C ASP A 114 1.52 1.28 -10.84
N GLY A 115 2.68 0.60 -10.89
CA GLY A 115 2.93 -0.51 -11.82
C GLY A 115 2.31 -1.85 -11.40
N LEU A 116 1.85 -1.97 -10.15
CA LEU A 116 1.26 -3.20 -9.63
C LEU A 116 -0.23 -3.27 -10.01
N ALA A 117 -0.68 -4.41 -10.52
CA ALA A 117 -2.11 -4.68 -10.71
C ALA A 117 -2.84 -4.97 -9.38
N TRP A 118 -2.58 -4.15 -8.35
CA TRP A 118 -2.97 -4.40 -6.96
C TRP A 118 -4.49 -4.48 -6.78
N THR A 119 -5.25 -3.74 -7.58
CA THR A 119 -6.72 -3.75 -7.54
C THR A 119 -7.30 -5.14 -7.81
N LYS A 120 -6.64 -5.96 -8.63
CA LYS A 120 -7.03 -7.35 -8.91
C LYS A 120 -6.90 -8.27 -7.70
N THR A 121 -6.07 -7.90 -6.72
CA THR A 121 -5.92 -8.65 -5.46
C THR A 121 -6.79 -8.06 -4.36
N VAL A 122 -6.85 -6.72 -4.26
CA VAL A 122 -7.60 -6.04 -3.20
C VAL A 122 -9.11 -6.21 -3.38
N TRP A 123 -9.64 -6.07 -4.59
CA TRP A 123 -11.09 -6.16 -4.81
C TRP A 123 -11.68 -7.50 -4.36
N PRO A 124 -11.16 -8.68 -4.77
CA PRO A 124 -11.62 -9.96 -4.25
C PRO A 124 -11.48 -10.08 -2.73
N SER A 125 -10.41 -9.55 -2.13
CA SER A 125 -10.22 -9.57 -0.68
C SER A 125 -11.30 -8.78 0.06
N ILE A 126 -11.74 -7.65 -0.48
CA ILE A 126 -12.82 -6.85 0.09
C ILE A 126 -14.16 -7.59 -0.06
N VAL A 127 -14.46 -8.10 -1.26
CA VAL A 127 -15.70 -8.85 -1.52
C VAL A 127 -15.78 -10.10 -0.64
N GLN A 128 -14.67 -10.85 -0.48
CA GLN A 128 -14.64 -12.02 0.38
C GLN A 128 -14.93 -11.68 1.85
N ARG A 129 -14.42 -10.53 2.32
CA ARG A 129 -14.53 -10.13 3.73
C ARG A 129 -15.88 -9.48 4.07
N TYR A 130 -16.43 -8.69 3.16
CA TYR A 130 -17.59 -7.82 3.41
C TYR A 130 -18.79 -8.10 2.52
N GLY A 131 -18.64 -8.89 1.45
CA GLY A 131 -19.68 -9.10 0.44
C GLY A 131 -20.90 -9.86 0.91
N GLY A 132 -20.85 -10.49 2.10
CA GLY A 132 -21.92 -11.33 2.63
C GLY A 132 -22.14 -12.57 1.77
N VAL A 133 -21.96 -13.76 2.32
CA VAL A 133 -22.52 -14.95 1.66
C VAL A 133 -24.02 -14.85 1.91
N GLY A 134 -24.79 -14.51 0.87
CA GLY A 134 -26.24 -14.68 0.87
C GLY A 134 -26.63 -16.14 0.96
#